data_AF-A0A699TFC4-F1
#
_entry.id   AF-A0A699TFC4-F1
#
_cell.length_a   1.000
_cell.length_b   1.000
_cell.length_c   1.000
_cell.angle_alpha   90.00
_cell.angle_beta   90.00
_cell.angle_gamma   90.00
#
_symmetry.space_group_name_H-M   'P 1'
#
loop_
_entity.id
_entity.type
_entity.pdbx_description
1 polymer ?
#
loop_
_entity_poly.entity_id
_entity_poly.type
_entity_poly.pdbx_seq_one_letter_code
_entity_poly.pdbx_strand_id
1 'polypeptide(L)' 'MESVFHISNCAAENQVKFATCTLHSVALTWWNTHVQTIGHEAAYGMSWKTLMKMMTDKYCPRNEIKKLEMELWELK' A
#
# COMPACT_ATOMS: atom_id res chain seq x y z
N MET A 1 1.33 6.74 -6.83
CA MET A 1 1.75 5.54 -7.58
C MET A 1 0.91 5.29 -8.81
N GLU A 2 -0.43 5.36 -8.72
CA GLU A 2 -1.33 5.07 -9.85
C GLU A 2 -1.10 5.93 -11.10
N SER A 3 -0.84 7.23 -10.91
CA SER A 3 -0.45 8.12 -12.00
C SER A 3 0.86 7.69 -12.68
N VAL A 4 1.84 7.24 -11.88
CA VAL A 4 3.12 6.73 -12.39
C VAL A 4 2.90 5.47 -13.22
N PHE A 5 2.04 4.55 -12.75
CA PHE A 5 1.69 3.36 -13.53
C PHE A 5 1.01 3.72 -14.85
N HIS A 6 0.11 4.69 -14.83
CA HIS A 6 -0.58 5.14 -16.04
C HIS A 6 0.38 5.78 -17.05
N ILE A 7 1.22 6.72 -16.60
CA ILE A 7 2.18 7.43 -17.46
C ILE A 7 3.24 6.48 -18.03
N SER A 8 3.69 5.50 -17.24
CA SER A 8 4.72 4.53 -17.67
C SER A 8 4.17 3.33 -18.45
N ASN A 9 2.85 3.25 -18.63
CA ASN A 9 2.17 2.06 -19.18
C ASN A 9 2.59 0.77 -18.45
N CYS A 10 2.65 0.83 -17.11
CA CYS A 10 3.11 -0.27 -16.27
C CYS A 10 2.12 -1.45 -16.32
N ALA A 11 2.58 -2.57 -16.85
CA ALA A 11 1.82 -3.82 -16.89
C ALA A 11 1.41 -4.27 -15.47
N ALA A 12 0.22 -4.84 -15.35
CA ALA A 12 -0.38 -5.20 -14.07
C ALA A 12 0.53 -6.14 -13.24
N GLU A 13 1.21 -7.09 -13.88
CA GLU A 13 2.13 -8.02 -13.21
C GLU A 13 3.37 -7.34 -12.59
N ASN A 14 3.69 -6.11 -13.01
CA ASN A 14 4.85 -5.36 -12.52
C ASN A 14 4.49 -4.32 -11.46
N GLN A 15 3.22 -3.96 -11.31
CA GLN A 15 2.79 -2.88 -10.43
C GLN A 15 3.20 -3.10 -8.97
N VAL A 16 3.00 -4.31 -8.43
CA VAL A 16 3.40 -4.63 -7.05
C VAL A 16 4.90 -4.49 -6.87
N LYS A 17 5.71 -5.06 -7.78
CA LYS A 17 7.18 -4.93 -7.76
C LYS A 17 7.59 -3.46 -7.73
N PHE A 18 7.09 -2.66 -8.68
CA PHE A 18 7.42 -1.24 -8.78
C PHE A 18 7.00 -0.43 -7.55
N ALA A 19 5.78 -0.64 -7.03
CA ALA A 19 5.33 0.07 -5.83
C ALA A 19 6.16 -0.31 -4.60
N THR A 20 6.52 -1.58 -4.45
CA THR A 20 7.26 -2.03 -3.26
C THR A 20 8.69 -1.51 -3.23
N CYS A 21 9.28 -1.20 -4.39
CA CYS A 21 10.58 -0.53 -4.49
C CYS A 21 10.60 0.88 -3.90
N THR A 22 9.44 1.53 -3.72
CA THR A 22 9.37 2.86 -3.11
C THR A 22 9.13 2.81 -1.59
N LEU A 23 9.06 1.61 -1.00
CA LEU A 23 8.88 1.47 0.44
C LEU A 23 10.20 1.74 1.17
N HIS A 24 10.11 2.44 2.29
CA HIS A 24 11.27 2.76 3.13
C HIS A 24 10.97 2.43 4.60
N SER A 25 12.05 2.28 5.38
CA SER A 25 12.00 2.14 6.84
C SER A 25 11.00 1.06 7.30
N VAL A 26 10.09 1.39 8.22
CA VAL A 26 9.12 0.46 8.81
C VAL A 26 8.22 -0.20 7.76
N ALA A 27 7.88 0.52 6.68
CA ALA A 27 7.06 -0.01 5.61
C ALA A 27 7.79 -1.09 4.80
N LEU A 28 9.09 -0.88 4.53
CA LEU A 28 9.92 -1.88 3.87
C LEU A 28 10.12 -3.12 4.74
N THR A 29 10.40 -2.94 6.04
CA THR A 29 10.53 -4.07 6.98
C THR A 29 9.27 -4.91 7.02
N TRP A 30 8.10 -4.27 7.10
CA TRP A 30 6.82 -4.97 7.05
C TRP A 30 6.61 -5.74 5.75
N TRP A 31 6.90 -5.14 4.60
CA TRP A 31 6.75 -5.80 3.32
C TRP A 31 7.67 -7.02 3.21
N ASN A 32 8.93 -6.91 3.65
CA ASN A 32 9.87 -8.02 3.65
C ASN A 32 9.39 -9.18 4.54
N THR A 33 8.85 -8.90 5.73
CA THR A 33 8.24 -9.93 6.58
C THR A 33 7.04 -10.59 5.90
N HIS A 34 6.21 -9.81 5.20
CA HIS A 34 5.09 -10.35 4.44
C HIS A 34 5.56 -11.30 3.33
N VAL A 35 6.53 -10.88 2.52
CA VAL A 35 7.15 -11.72 1.47
C VAL A 35 7.74 -13.01 2.06
N GLN A 36 8.41 -12.94 3.21
CA GLN A 36 8.93 -14.13 3.90
C GLN A 36 7.81 -15.07 4.36
N THR A 37 6.66 -14.53 4.77
CA THR A 37 5.54 -15.31 5.30
C THR A 37 4.78 -16.05 4.21
N ILE A 38 4.49 -15.39 3.08
CA ILE A 38 3.65 -15.95 2.03
C ILE A 38 4.45 -16.46 0.82
N GLY A 39 5.76 -16.20 0.78
CA GLY A 39 6.64 -16.55 -0.33
C GLY A 39 6.65 -15.50 -1.44
N HIS A 40 7.77 -15.48 -2.18
CA HIS A 40 8.02 -14.49 -3.23
C HIS A 40 6.99 -14.53 -4.36
N GLU A 41 6.68 -15.71 -4.88
CA GLU A 41 5.71 -15.89 -5.96
C GLU A 41 4.32 -15.40 -5.57
N ALA A 42 3.83 -15.78 -4.39
CA ALA A 42 2.52 -15.34 -3.91
C ALA A 42 2.50 -13.82 -3.64
N ALA A 43 3.57 -13.27 -3.06
CA ALA A 43 3.65 -11.86 -2.72
C ALA A 43 3.68 -10.96 -3.97
N TYR A 44 4.46 -11.31 -4.99
CA TYR A 44 4.55 -10.51 -6.21
C TYR A 44 3.49 -10.88 -7.25
N GLY A 45 2.81 -12.02 -7.11
CA GLY A 45 1.68 -12.42 -7.93
C GLY A 45 0.34 -11.78 -7.54
N MET A 46 0.26 -11.10 -6.38
CA MET A 46 -0.97 -10.41 -5.98
C MET A 46 -1.24 -9.17 -6.84
N SER A 47 -2.50 -8.73 -6.89
CA SER A 47 -2.86 -7.50 -7.59
C SER A 47 -2.48 -6.26 -6.80
N TRP A 48 -2.20 -5.16 -7.51
CA TRP A 48 -1.98 -3.84 -6.90
C TRP A 48 -3.11 -3.43 -5.94
N LYS A 49 -4.37 -3.72 -6.31
CA LYS A 49 -5.56 -3.48 -5.46
C LYS A 49 -5.47 -4.19 -4.11
N THR A 50 -4.92 -5.40 -4.10
CA THR A 50 -4.75 -6.19 -2.86
C THR A 50 -3.68 -5.56 -1.96
N LEU A 51 -2.52 -5.21 -2.55
CA LEU A 51 -1.46 -4.51 -1.83
C LEU A 51 -1.96 -3.17 -1.25
N MET A 52 -2.70 -2.39 -2.03
CA MET A 52 -3.26 -1.12 -1.58
C MET A 52 -4.18 -1.31 -0.37
N LYS A 53 -5.08 -2.29 -0.43
CA LYS A 53 -5.96 -2.62 0.70
C LYS A 53 -5.15 -2.95 1.96
N MET A 54 -4.13 -3.78 1.85
CA MET A 54 -3.27 -4.14 2.99
C MET A 54 -2.54 -2.92 3.58
N MET A 55 -2.04 -2.04 2.71
CA MET A 55 -1.38 -0.80 3.14
C MET A 55 -2.35 0.14 3.85
N THR A 56 -3.56 0.31 3.32
CA THR A 56 -4.62 1.12 3.96
C THR A 56 -5.01 0.54 5.31
N ASP A 57 -5.26 -0.77 5.39
CA ASP A 57 -5.65 -1.42 6.65
C ASP A 57 -4.55 -1.28 7.73
N LYS A 58 -3.27 -1.29 7.32
CA LYS A 58 -2.14 -1.16 8.24
C LYS A 58 -1.83 0.27 8.67
N TYR A 59 -1.87 1.22 7.75
CA TYR A 59 -1.33 2.57 7.97
C TYR A 59 -2.39 3.68 7.97
N CYS A 60 -3.63 3.40 7.57
CA CYS A 60 -4.74 4.35 7.58
C CYS A 60 -5.89 3.83 8.46
N PRO A 61 -5.65 3.72 9.79
CA PRO A 61 -6.61 3.09 10.67
C PRO A 61 -7.87 3.97 10.80
N ARG A 62 -9.03 3.34 10.70
CA ARG A 62 -10.32 4.05 10.57
C ARG A 62 -10.66 4.96 11.75
N ASN A 63 -10.14 4.66 12.94
CA ASN A 63 -10.31 5.50 14.13
C ASN A 63 -9.61 6.86 13.98
N GLU A 64 -8.40 6.89 13.40
CA GLU A 64 -7.68 8.15 13.16
C GLU A 64 -8.36 8.96 12.06
N ILE A 65 -8.88 8.30 11.02
CA ILE A 65 -9.70 8.98 9.98
C ILE A 65 -10.92 9.65 10.62
N LYS A 66 -11.67 8.92 11.44
CA LYS A 66 -12.83 9.47 12.16
C LYS A 66 -12.46 10.61 13.09
N LYS A 67 -11.31 10.53 13.75
CA LYS A 67 -10.81 11.60 14.60
C LYS A 67 -10.56 12.87 13.79
N LEU A 68 -9.89 12.76 12.65
CA LEU A 68 -9.67 13.88 11.74
C LEU A 68 -11.00 14.43 11.17
N GLU A 69 -11.96 13.57 10.84
CA GLU A 69 -13.30 13.98 10.40
C GLU A 69 -14.03 14.80 11.48
N MET A 70 -13.94 14.38 12.75
CA MET A 70 -14.51 15.13 13.88
C MET A 70 -13.79 16.45 14.10
N GLU A 71 -12.45 16.48 14.10
CA GLU A 71 -11.67 17.71 14.24
C GLU A 71 -12.02 18.72 13.15
N LEU A 72 -12.19 18.27 11.89
CA LEU A 72 -12.63 19.12 10.78
C LEU A 72 -14.06 19.65 10.98
N TRP A 73 -14.95 18.85 11.56
CA TRP A 73 -16.31 19.25 11.85
C TRP A 73 -16.39 20.34 12.92
N GLU A 74 -15.57 20.25 13.97
CA GLU A 74 -15.49 21.23 15.05
C GLU A 74 -14.77 22.54 14.64
N LEU A 75 -14.00 22.52 13.56
CA LEU A 75 -13.37 23.71 12.96
C LEU A 75 -14.32 24.54 12.08
N LYS A 76 -15.56 24.09 11.91
CA LYS A 76 -16.58 24.70 11.05
C LYS A 76 -17.51 25.61 11.86
#